data_AF-A0A382SBK5-F1
#
_entry.id   AF-A0A382SBK5-F1
#
_cell.length_a   1.000
_cell.length_b   1.000
_cell.length_c   1.000
_cell.angle_alpha   90.00
_cell.angle_beta   90.00
_cell.angle_gamma   90.00
#
_symmetry.space_group_name_H-M   'P 1'
#
loop_
_entity.id
_entity.type
_entity.pdbx_description
1 polymer ?
#
loop_
_entity_poly.entity_id
_entity_poly.type
_entity_poly.pdbx_seq_one_letter_code
_entity_poly.pdbx_strand_id
1 'polypeptide(L)' 'IELLKKEIPSLMKKGLYEKTIARLKKIGFQKVTIDPEGYRSGSLNEALNLNNEKST' A
#
# COMPACT_ATOMS: atom_id res chain seq x y z
N ILE A 1 0.37 3.12 -3.20
CA ILE A 1 0.33 1.66 -2.97
C ILE A 1 0.97 1.37 -1.62
N GLU A 2 0.42 0.40 -0.90
CA GLU A 2 0.94 -0.07 0.38
C GLU A 2 1.45 -1.50 0.22
N LEU A 3 2.56 -1.80 0.89
CA LEU A 3 3.24 -3.09 0.87
C LEU A 3 3.72 -3.40 2.28
N LEU A 4 3.92 -4.67 2.63
CA LEU A 4 4.64 -4.98 3.86
C LEU A 4 5.99 -4.26 3.83
N LYS A 5 6.37 -3.60 4.93
CA LYS A 5 7.60 -2.78 4.98
C LYS A 5 8.84 -3.58 4.57
N LYS A 6 8.90 -4.86 4.93
CA LYS A 6 9.97 -5.80 4.55
C LYS A 6 10.03 -6.13 3.05
N GLU A 7 8.95 -5.90 2.30
CA GLU A 7 8.83 -6.21 0.87
C GLU A 7 9.12 -5.00 -0.01
N ILE A 8 9.12 -3.77 0.53
CA ILE A 8 9.46 -2.55 -0.21
C ILE A 8 10.82 -2.69 -0.94
N PRO A 9 11.90 -3.21 -0.31
CA PRO A 9 13.17 -3.41 -1.02
C PRO A 9 13.07 -4.41 -2.19
N SER A 10 12.17 -5.40 -2.10
CA SER A 10 11.97 -6.40 -3.16
C SER A 10 11.28 -5.80 -4.38
N LEU A 11 10.47 -4.75 -4.21
CA LEU A 11 9.87 -4.01 -5.33
C LEU A 11 10.94 -3.41 -6.25
N MET A 12 12.08 -2.98 -5.70
CA MET A 12 13.17 -2.36 -6.47
C MET A 12 14.03 -3.38 -7.24
N LYS A 13 13.77 -4.68 -7.07
CA LYS A 13 14.57 -5.74 -7.71
C LYS A 13 13.98 -6.14 -9.06
N LYS A 14 14.85 -6.56 -9.98
CA LYS A 14 14.48 -7.21 -11.25
C LYS A 14 13.51 -6.39 -12.13
N GLY A 15 13.54 -5.07 -12.01
CA GLY A 15 12.66 -4.17 -12.76
C GLY A 15 11.18 -4.22 -12.35
N LEU A 16 10.87 -4.78 -11.16
CA LEU A 16 9.49 -4.94 -10.71
C LEU A 16 8.83 -3.58 -10.43
N TYR A 17 9.59 -2.62 -9.94
CA TYR A 17 9.15 -1.25 -9.72
C TYR A 17 8.62 -0.63 -11.02
N GLU A 18 9.43 -0.63 -12.08
CA GLU A 18 9.09 -0.04 -13.37
C GLU A 18 7.87 -0.71 -14.00
N LYS A 19 7.80 -2.05 -13.94
CA LYS A 19 6.65 -2.82 -14.43
C LYS A 19 5.37 -2.45 -13.67
N THR A 20 5.46 -2.32 -12.35
CA THR A 20 4.33 -1.94 -11.49
C THR A 20 3.86 -0.52 -11.82
N ILE A 21 4.78 0.45 -11.88
CA ILE A 21 4.45 1.84 -12.22
C ILE A 21 3.84 1.92 -13.63
N ALA A 22 4.42 1.24 -14.62
CA ALA A 22 3.91 1.24 -15.99
C ALA A 22 2.49 0.67 -16.08
N ARG A 23 2.22 -0.44 -15.37
CA ARG A 23 0.89 -1.04 -15.33
C ARG A 23 -0.14 -0.11 -14.69
N LEU A 24 0.21 0.54 -13.57
CA LEU A 24 -0.68 1.46 -12.88
C LEU A 24 -0.96 2.73 -13.72
N LYS A 25 0.05 3.29 -14.37
CA LYS A 25 -0.17 4.40 -15.32
C LYS A 25 -1.08 4.00 -16.49
N LYS A 26 -0.91 2.79 -17.03
CA LYS A 26 -1.73 2.27 -18.14
C LYS A 26 -3.22 2.17 -17.78
N ILE A 27 -3.57 1.96 -16.51
CA ILE A 27 -4.96 1.89 -16.05
C ILE A 27 -5.53 3.24 -15.59
N GLY A 28 -4.80 4.34 -15.80
CA GLY A 28 -5.32 5.71 -15.63
C GLY A 28 -4.77 6.49 -14.44
N PHE A 29 -3.84 5.93 -13.65
CA PHE A 29 -3.23 6.68 -12.54
C PHE A 29 -2.23 7.72 -13.05
N GLN A 30 -2.50 9.01 -12.80
CA GLN A 30 -1.60 10.10 -13.18
C GLN A 30 -0.32 10.12 -12.32
N LYS A 31 -0.44 9.79 -11.03
CA LYS A 31 0.67 9.69 -10.08
C LYS A 31 0.54 8.39 -9.29
N VAL A 32 1.67 7.73 -9.10
CA VAL A 32 1.79 6.52 -8.29
C VAL A 32 2.84 6.77 -7.22
N THR A 33 2.48 6.58 -5.96
CA THR A 33 3.36 6.73 -4.80
C THR A 33 3.38 5.42 -4.01
N ILE A 34 4.48 5.18 -3.30
CA ILE A 34 4.61 4.08 -2.32
C ILE A 34 4.55 4.73 -0.94
N ASP A 35 3.77 4.14 -0.04
CA ASP A 35 3.76 4.57 1.36
C ASP A 35 5.05 4.08 2.07
N PRO A 36 5.90 4.97 2.60
CA PRO A 36 7.11 4.58 3.32
C PRO A 36 6.84 3.90 4.67
N GLU A 37 5.67 4.10 5.29
CA GLU A 37 5.28 3.36 6.48
C GLU A 37 4.96 1.90 6.16
N GLY A 38 4.51 1.64 4.93
CA GLY A 38 4.05 0.34 4.48
C GLY A 38 2.63 0.01 4.98
N TYR A 39 2.15 -1.16 4.61
CA TYR A 39 0.84 -1.66 4.98
C TYR A 39 0.76 -1.91 6.50
N ARG A 40 -0.24 -1.30 7.15
CA ARG A 40 -0.58 -1.50 8.56
C ARG A 40 -1.96 -2.15 8.66
N SER A 41 -2.03 -3.41 9.05
CA SER A 41 -3.32 -4.08 9.25
C SER A 41 -4.12 -3.39 10.36
N GLY A 42 -5.36 -3.01 10.09
CA GLY A 42 -6.23 -2.34 11.07
C GLY A 42 -6.17 -0.82 11.05
N SER A 43 -5.28 -0.18 10.29
CA SER A 43 -5.23 1.29 10.18
C SER A 43 -6.53 1.89 9.65
N LEU A 44 -7.17 1.23 8.69
CA LEU A 44 -8.49 1.63 8.19
C LEU A 44 -9.58 1.41 9.25
N ASN A 45 -9.48 0.34 10.04
CA ASN A 45 -10.44 0.07 11.12
C ASN A 45 -10.31 1.08 12.26
N GLU A 46 -9.09 1.55 12.56
CA GLU A 46 -8.81 2.64 13.49
C GLU A 46 -9.41 3.95 12.98
N ALA A 47 -9.19 4.28 11.69
CA ALA A 47 -9.78 5.47 11.07
C ALA A 47 -11.32 5.44 11.04
N LEU A 48 -11.91 4.24 11.00
CA LEU A 48 -13.35 4.01 11.00
C LEU A 48 -13.93 3.72 12.40
N ASN A 49 -13.14 3.77 13.48
CA ASN A 49 -13.55 3.46 14.86
C ASN A 49 -14.21 2.08 15.07
N LEU A 50 -13.98 1.12 14.18
CA LEU A 50 -14.64 -0.21 14.21
C LEU A 50 -14.24 -1.06 15.42
N ASN A 51 -13.21 -0.64 16.16
CA ASN A 51 -12.76 -1.30 17.38
C ASN A 51 -13.62 -0.95 18.61
N ASN A 52 -14.43 0.10 18.55
CA ASN A 52 -15.30 0.53 19.66
C ASN A 52 -16.66 -0.20 19.70
N GLU A 53 -17.00 -0.98 18.67
CA GLU A 53 -18.30 -1.66 18.56
C GLU A 53 -18.31 -3.06 19.22
N LYS A 54 -17.16 -3.57 19.66
CA LYS A 54 -17.03 -4.92 20.26
C LYS A 54 -17.04 -4.96 21.80
N SER A 55 -17.47 -3.89 22.46
CA SER A 55 -17.49 -3.81 23.94
C SER A 55 -18.88 -3.56 24.56
N THR A 56 -19.97 -3.90 23.87
CA THR A 56 -21.33 -3.94 24.44
C THR A 56 -21.94 -5.32 24.38
#